data_AF-A0A9E3DH23-F1
#
_entry.id   AF-A0A9E3DH23-F1
#
_cell.length_a   1.000
_cell.length_b   1.000
_cell.length_c   1.000
_cell.angle_alpha   90.00
_cell.angle_beta   90.00
_cell.angle_gamma   90.00
#
_symmetry.space_group_name_H-M   'P 1'
#
loop_
_entity.id
_entity.type
_entity.pdbx_description
1 polymer ?
#
loop_
_entity_poly.entity_id
_entity_poly.type
_entity_poly.pdbx_seq_one_letter_code
_entity_poly.pdbx_strand_id
1 'polypeptide(L)' 'MSSGSKLRVIQWATGGVGKAAIGCVLNHPQLELAGCWVHSADKNGVDVG' A
#
# COMPACT_ATOMS: atom_id res chain seq x y z
N MET A 1 8.72 -22.11 -8.30
CA MET A 1 9.05 -20.67 -8.43
C MET A 1 9.45 -20.20 -7.04
N SER A 2 10.60 -19.56 -6.90
CA SER A 2 11.21 -19.29 -5.59
C SER A 2 10.22 -18.59 -4.65
N SER A 3 9.96 -19.21 -3.50
CA SER A 3 9.27 -18.62 -2.35
C SER A 3 10.18 -17.58 -1.69
N GLY A 4 10.58 -16.57 -2.46
CA GLY A 4 11.25 -15.39 -1.94
C GLY A 4 10.25 -14.57 -1.13
N SER A 5 10.67 -14.08 0.04
CA SER A 5 9.87 -13.17 0.87
C SER A 5 9.27 -12.07 0.01
N LYS A 6 7.98 -11.75 0.23
CA LYS A 6 7.30 -10.66 -0.48
C LYS A 6 8.06 -9.35 -0.29
N LEU A 7 8.11 -8.53 -1.33
CA LEU A 7 8.65 -7.16 -1.21
C LEU A 7 7.65 -6.31 -0.44
N ARG A 8 8.12 -5.71 0.65
CA ARG A 8 7.32 -4.83 1.50
C ARG A 8 7.30 -3.43 0.91
N VAL A 9 6.11 -2.90 0.67
CA VAL A 9 5.89 -1.62 0.00
C VAL A 9 5.14 -0.66 0.91
N ILE A 10 5.55 0.60 0.94
CA ILE A 10 4.80 1.69 1.55
C ILE A 10 4.22 2.55 0.44
N GLN A 11 2.91 2.79 0.45
CA GLN A 11 2.29 3.73 -0.48
C GLN A 11 2.38 5.17 0.03
N TRP A 12 2.90 6.08 -0.78
CA TRP A 12 2.86 7.51 -0.51
C TRP A 12 1.61 8.14 -1.14
N ALA A 13 0.80 8.83 -0.34
CA ALA A 13 -0.50 9.41 -0.69
C ALA A 13 -1.62 8.40 -0.97
N THR A 14 -2.86 8.78 -0.63
CA THR A 14 -4.09 7.96 -0.81
C THR A 14 -5.15 8.65 -1.66
N GLY A 15 -4.72 9.51 -2.60
CA GLY A 15 -5.61 10.11 -3.61
C GLY A 15 -6.08 9.09 -4.66
N GLY A 16 -6.75 9.53 -5.74
CA GLY A 16 -7.28 8.61 -6.76
C GLY A 16 -6.26 7.62 -7.32
N VAL A 17 -5.07 8.12 -7.70
CA VAL A 17 -3.95 7.27 -8.16
C VAL A 17 -3.38 6.42 -7.02
N GLY A 18 -3.27 6.96 -5.81
CA GLY A 18 -2.77 6.24 -4.64
C GLY A 18 -3.65 5.03 -4.28
N LYS A 19 -4.98 5.18 -4.36
CA LYS A 19 -5.92 4.06 -4.17
C LYS A 19 -5.78 2.98 -5.23
N ALA A 20 -5.62 3.38 -6.50
CA ALA A 20 -5.37 2.41 -7.58
C ALA A 20 -4.04 1.67 -7.36
N ALA A 21 -2.98 2.37 -6.95
CA ALA A 21 -1.68 1.78 -6.66
C ALA A 21 -1.74 0.81 -5.46
N ILE A 22 -2.46 1.15 -4.39
CA ILE A 22 -2.74 0.23 -3.28
C ILE A 22 -3.44 -1.04 -3.79
N GLY A 23 -4.47 -0.90 -4.63
CA GLY A 23 -5.14 -2.04 -5.26
C GLY A 23 -4.18 -2.92 -6.06
N CYS A 24 -3.26 -2.33 -6.83
CA CYS A 24 -2.24 -3.07 -7.56
C CYS A 24 -1.30 -3.84 -6.63
N VAL A 25 -0.85 -3.23 -5.52
CA VAL A 25 0.00 -3.89 -4.53
C VAL A 25 -0.72 -5.09 -3.89
N LEU A 26 -1.96 -4.91 -3.47
CA LEU A 26 -2.77 -5.97 -2.83
C LEU A 26 -3.01 -7.15 -3.77
N ASN A 27 -3.13 -6.91 -5.07
CA ASN A 27 -3.36 -7.94 -6.09
C ASN A 27 -2.07 -8.59 -6.62
N HIS A 28 -0.88 -8.14 -6.20
CA HIS A 28 0.38 -8.66 -6.72
C HIS A 28 0.95 -9.79 -5.84
N PRO A 29 1.20 -11.00 -6.38
CA PRO A 29 1.56 -12.17 -5.57
C PRO A 29 2.90 -12.04 -4.83
N GLN A 30 3.78 -11.15 -5.30
CA GLN A 30 5.11 -10.92 -4.74
C GLN A 30 5.22 -9.65 -3.88
N LEU A 31 4.13 -8.87 -3.72
CA LEU A 31 4.16 -7.64 -2.93
C LEU A 31 3.31 -7.76 -1.67
N GLU A 32 3.67 -6.97 -0.67
CA GLU A 32 2.95 -6.82 0.58
C GLU A 32 2.85 -5.33 0.92
N LEU A 33 1.64 -4.84 1.16
CA LEU A 33 1.43 -3.48 1.65
C LEU A 33 1.80 -3.42 3.14
N ALA A 34 2.93 -2.79 3.45
CA ALA A 34 3.43 -2.66 4.82
C ALA A 34 2.94 -1.37 5.51
N GLY A 35 2.37 -0.44 4.76
CA GLY A 35 1.77 0.78 5.28
C GLY A 35 1.48 1.82 4.21
N CYS A 36 0.95 2.96 4.62
CA CYS A 36 0.87 4.14 3.79
C CYS A 36 1.24 5.39 4.59
N TRP A 37 1.60 6.46 3.88
CA TRP A 37 1.77 7.77 4.49
C TRP A 37 0.97 8.82 3.73
N VAL A 38 0.35 9.71 4.48
CA VAL A 38 -0.33 10.90 3.98
C VAL A 38 -0.02 12.07 4.90
N HIS A 39 -0.02 13.28 4.35
CA HIS A 39 0.18 14.51 5.13
C HIS A 39 -1.07 14.95 5.92
N SER A 40 -2.25 14.43 5.56
CA SER A 40 -3.54 14.85 6.13
C SER A 40 -3.75 14.22 7.52
N ALA A 41 -3.85 15.05 8.56
CA ALA A 41 -3.94 14.59 9.94
C ALA A 41 -5.21 13.77 10.24
N ASP A 42 -6.30 14.07 9.54
CA ASP A 42 -7.60 13.36 9.59
C ASP A 42 -7.52 11.89 9.16
N LYS A 43 -6.46 11.51 8.46
CA LYS A 43 -6.24 10.15 7.96
C LYS A 43 -5.25 9.35 8.80
N ASN A 44 -4.69 9.95 9.84
CA ASN A 44 -3.77 9.23 10.72
C ASN A 44 -4.53 8.16 11.52
N GLY A 45 -4.03 6.93 11.52
CA GLY A 45 -4.64 5.80 12.23
C GLY A 45 -5.89 5.21 11.56
N VAL A 46 -6.24 5.66 10.35
CA VAL A 46 -7.37 5.12 9.58
C VAL A 46 -6.88 4.01 8.64
N ASP A 47 -7.67 2.95 8.47
CA ASP A 47 -7.38 1.90 7.48
C ASP A 47 -7.33 2.47 6.05
N VAL A 48 -6.45 1.92 5.22
CA VAL A 48 -6.17 2.39 3.85
C VAL A 48 -7.11 1.78 2.80
N GLY A 49 -7.90 0.79 3.22
CA GLY A 49 -8.97 0.15 2.46
C GLY A 49 -10.19 -0.07 3.33
#